data_AF-A0A1F8T0L6-F1
#
_entry.id   AF-A0A1F8T0L6-F1
#
_cell.length_a   1.000
_cell.length_b   1.000
_cell.length_c   1.000
_cell.angle_alpha   90.00
_cell.angle_beta   90.00
_cell.angle_gamma   90.00
#
_symmetry.space_group_name_H-M   'P 1'
#
loop_
_entity.id
_entity.type
_entity.pdbx_description
1 polymer ?
#
loop_
_entity_poly.entity_id
_entity_poly.type
_entity_poly.pdbx_seq_one_letter_code
_entity_poly.pdbx_strand_id
1 'polypeptide(L)'
;TNDNGAVDAEEAVADNGYASWTGRLLKAAYNYQLSVKDPGAFAHNAKYIIQLLYDSSADLNTQFSTPVDMSALHRIDAGHFAAPEEAFRHWDSEGEVAATCSKCHSATGLPLFLKEAAASNDGVTGVTIAQPVSQGFQCATCHDVSQFPATYAVNEVKFPSGAKLTFGEAAPANVCIECHQGRQSTVSVNAAIGDNEPDTVVEGLSFRNPHYFGAGATLFGTEAKGAYEYDGQTYLGHHAHVDAGQSCVTCHNVHELGVNMELCAACHVGATDPETIRMGTTDYDGDANTTEGMYDEVATMAELLYPAIQKYAEDTIGTPIVYDPNTNPYYFIDSNADGVADPEEINGDNRYATWTPRLLRAAYNYQWVQKDPGAFAHNGKYILQVLYDSLSDIGGDVTTLTRP
;
A
#
# COMPACT_ATOMS: atom_id res chain seq x y z
N THR A 1 -32.20 10.87 -42.21
CA THR A 1 -32.06 11.27 -40.80
C THR A 1 -32.36 12.75 -40.70
N ASN A 2 -32.83 13.23 -39.55
CA ASN A 2 -33.04 14.67 -39.29
C ASN A 2 -31.92 15.28 -38.42
N ASP A 3 -30.90 14.47 -38.11
CA ASP A 3 -29.65 14.84 -37.45
C ASP A 3 -29.83 15.46 -36.05
N ASN A 4 -30.95 15.16 -35.37
CA ASN A 4 -31.22 15.65 -34.02
C ASN A 4 -30.58 14.81 -32.91
N GLY A 5 -29.99 13.65 -33.25
CA GLY A 5 -29.34 12.74 -32.30
C GLY A 5 -30.31 11.89 -31.45
N ALA A 6 -31.60 11.89 -31.75
CA ALA A 6 -32.62 11.04 -31.16
C ALA A 6 -33.09 10.00 -32.20
N VAL A 7 -33.77 8.94 -31.73
CA VAL A 7 -34.42 7.97 -32.62
C VAL A 7 -35.87 8.40 -32.79
N ASP A 8 -36.20 8.99 -33.95
CA ASP A 8 -37.57 9.37 -34.28
C ASP A 8 -38.34 8.23 -34.98
N ALA A 9 -39.68 8.30 -34.96
CA ALA A 9 -40.54 7.24 -35.49
C ALA A 9 -40.31 7.01 -36.99
N GLU A 10 -39.98 8.06 -37.73
CA GLU A 10 -39.65 8.02 -39.16
C GLU A 10 -38.26 7.41 -39.42
N GLU A 11 -37.38 7.37 -38.42
CA GLU A 11 -36.02 6.84 -38.50
C GLU A 11 -35.92 5.40 -38.01
N ALA A 12 -36.83 4.96 -37.13
CA ALA A 12 -36.89 3.61 -36.57
C ALA A 12 -37.49 2.56 -37.53
N VAL A 13 -37.10 2.60 -38.81
CA VAL A 13 -37.58 1.69 -39.86
C VAL A 13 -36.43 0.88 -40.46
N ALA A 14 -36.71 -0.34 -40.92
CA ALA A 14 -35.68 -1.25 -41.43
C ALA A 14 -34.87 -0.67 -42.61
N ASP A 15 -35.53 0.08 -43.50
CA ASP A 15 -34.90 0.71 -44.67
C ASP A 15 -33.92 1.82 -44.29
N ASN A 16 -33.98 2.34 -43.06
CA ASN A 16 -33.06 3.34 -42.51
C ASN A 16 -31.95 2.71 -41.64
N GLY A 17 -31.66 1.42 -41.84
CA GLY A 17 -30.57 0.74 -41.14
C GLY A 17 -29.20 1.37 -41.43
N TYR A 18 -28.40 1.57 -40.38
CA TYR A 18 -27.05 2.11 -40.51
C TYR A 18 -26.15 1.13 -41.31
N ALA A 19 -25.57 1.59 -42.41
CA ALA A 19 -24.77 0.74 -43.32
C ALA A 19 -23.27 1.08 -43.35
N SER A 20 -22.87 2.26 -42.88
CA SER A 20 -21.51 2.80 -43.03
C SER A 20 -20.59 2.39 -41.88
N TRP A 21 -20.49 1.08 -41.62
CA TRP A 21 -19.68 0.56 -40.52
C TRP A 21 -18.18 0.60 -40.82
N THR A 22 -17.41 1.17 -39.90
CA THR A 22 -15.97 0.87 -39.80
C THR A 22 -15.76 -0.31 -38.87
N GLY A 23 -14.62 -1.01 -38.97
CA GLY A 23 -14.30 -2.10 -38.03
C GLY A 23 -14.27 -1.65 -36.58
N ARG A 24 -13.84 -0.41 -36.31
CA ARG A 24 -13.84 0.23 -35.00
C ARG A 24 -15.27 0.45 -34.49
N LEU A 25 -16.11 1.08 -35.32
CA LEU A 25 -17.50 1.39 -34.99
C LEU A 25 -18.34 0.12 -34.79
N LEU A 26 -18.11 -0.92 -35.60
CA LEU A 26 -18.80 -2.20 -35.46
C LEU A 26 -18.51 -2.87 -34.11
N LYS A 27 -17.24 -2.91 -33.68
CA LYS A 27 -16.84 -3.47 -32.38
C LYS A 27 -17.49 -2.70 -31.22
N ALA A 28 -17.39 -1.38 -31.24
CA ALA A 28 -17.96 -0.53 -30.19
C ALA A 28 -19.49 -0.64 -30.12
N ALA A 29 -20.18 -0.61 -31.26
CA ALA A 29 -21.63 -0.74 -31.31
C ALA A 29 -22.11 -2.14 -30.89
N TYR A 30 -21.34 -3.20 -31.20
CA TYR A 30 -21.64 -4.55 -30.71
C TYR A 30 -21.54 -4.63 -29.19
N ASN A 31 -20.46 -4.10 -28.60
CA ASN A 31 -20.27 -4.07 -27.15
C ASN A 31 -21.35 -3.22 -26.45
N TYR A 32 -21.70 -2.08 -27.02
CA TYR A 32 -22.82 -1.26 -26.54
C TYR A 32 -24.16 -2.01 -26.63
N GLN A 33 -24.41 -2.71 -27.73
CA GLN A 33 -25.63 -3.51 -27.87
C GLN A 33 -25.68 -4.62 -26.81
N LEU A 34 -24.56 -5.29 -26.53
CA LEU A 34 -24.49 -6.31 -25.49
C LEU A 34 -24.84 -5.71 -24.10
N SER A 35 -24.29 -4.54 -23.76
CA SER A 35 -24.53 -3.92 -22.45
C SER A 35 -25.99 -3.56 -22.21
N VAL A 36 -26.73 -3.17 -23.25
CA VAL A 36 -28.15 -2.82 -23.14
C VAL A 36 -29.09 -4.01 -23.31
N LYS A 37 -28.62 -5.12 -23.88
CA LYS A 37 -29.42 -6.33 -24.12
C LYS A 37 -29.43 -7.30 -22.94
N ASP A 38 -28.49 -7.18 -22.00
CA ASP A 38 -28.56 -7.85 -20.72
C ASP A 38 -29.05 -6.88 -19.63
N PRO A 39 -30.37 -6.82 -19.33
CA PRO A 39 -30.88 -5.98 -18.25
C PRO A 39 -30.35 -6.39 -16.86
N GLY A 40 -29.81 -7.61 -16.72
CA GLY A 40 -29.18 -8.12 -15.50
C GLY A 40 -27.65 -7.98 -15.50
N ALA A 41 -27.06 -7.28 -16.48
CA ALA A 41 -25.61 -7.08 -16.61
C ALA A 41 -24.96 -6.60 -15.31
N PHE A 42 -25.65 -5.74 -14.56
CA PHE A 42 -25.21 -5.21 -13.28
C PHE A 42 -25.01 -6.28 -12.19
N ALA A 43 -25.65 -7.45 -12.31
CA ALA A 43 -25.57 -8.55 -11.34
C ALA A 43 -24.82 -9.77 -11.88
N HIS A 44 -24.93 -10.08 -13.18
CA HIS A 44 -24.29 -11.26 -13.75
C HIS A 44 -22.77 -11.12 -13.85
N ASN A 45 -22.30 -10.00 -14.42
CA ASN A 45 -20.88 -9.69 -14.55
C ASN A 45 -20.69 -8.22 -14.95
N ALA A 46 -21.00 -7.29 -14.03
CA ALA A 46 -20.92 -5.86 -14.29
C ALA A 46 -19.52 -5.43 -14.78
N LYS A 47 -18.48 -6.05 -14.23
CA LYS A 47 -17.06 -5.77 -14.56
C LYS A 47 -16.75 -6.05 -16.03
N TYR A 48 -17.19 -7.20 -16.54
CA TYR A 48 -17.01 -7.53 -17.96
C TYR A 48 -17.66 -6.49 -18.86
N ILE A 49 -18.87 -6.04 -18.51
CA ILE A 49 -19.57 -5.01 -19.27
C ILE A 49 -18.85 -3.65 -19.19
N ILE A 50 -18.36 -3.26 -18.00
CA ILE A 50 -17.55 -2.04 -17.82
C ILE A 50 -16.30 -2.09 -18.70
N GLN A 51 -15.56 -3.20 -18.70
CA GLN A 51 -14.35 -3.36 -19.52
C GLN A 51 -14.65 -3.22 -21.02
N LEU A 52 -15.70 -3.87 -21.52
CA LEU A 52 -16.10 -3.76 -22.92
C LEU A 52 -16.45 -2.33 -23.30
N LEU A 53 -17.17 -1.61 -22.45
CA LEU A 53 -17.57 -0.21 -22.70
C LEU A 53 -16.36 0.73 -22.60
N TYR A 54 -15.50 0.56 -21.59
CA TYR A 54 -14.27 1.34 -21.43
C TYR A 54 -13.35 1.17 -22.64
N ASP A 55 -13.07 -0.07 -23.04
CA ASP A 55 -12.17 -0.37 -24.16
C ASP A 55 -12.74 0.17 -25.49
N SER A 56 -14.07 0.11 -25.66
CA SER A 56 -14.75 0.68 -26.83
C SER A 56 -14.61 2.21 -26.87
N SER A 57 -14.81 2.89 -25.74
CA SER A 57 -14.65 4.35 -25.63
C SER A 57 -13.21 4.78 -25.87
N ALA A 58 -12.23 4.09 -25.27
CA ALA A 58 -10.81 4.38 -25.44
C ALA A 58 -10.37 4.21 -26.91
N ASP A 59 -10.81 3.14 -27.56
CA ASP A 59 -10.50 2.87 -28.97
C ASP A 59 -11.14 3.92 -29.90
N LEU A 60 -12.38 4.34 -29.64
CA LEU A 60 -13.04 5.42 -30.39
C LEU A 60 -12.37 6.78 -30.18
N ASN A 61 -11.95 7.10 -28.96
CA ASN A 61 -11.28 8.37 -28.61
C ASN A 61 -10.01 8.61 -29.43
N THR A 62 -9.36 7.57 -29.95
CA THR A 62 -8.21 7.71 -30.86
C THR A 62 -8.54 8.40 -32.19
N GLN A 63 -9.82 8.52 -32.55
CA GLN A 63 -10.30 9.09 -33.82
C GLN A 63 -11.12 10.37 -33.65
N PHE A 64 -11.55 10.70 -32.44
CA PHE A 64 -12.37 11.89 -32.20
C PHE A 64 -11.51 13.15 -32.21
N SER A 65 -12.00 14.21 -32.88
CA SER A 65 -11.40 15.55 -32.79
C SER A 65 -11.52 16.14 -31.39
N THR A 66 -12.49 15.67 -30.61
CA THR A 66 -12.71 16.00 -29.20
C THR A 66 -13.04 14.69 -28.49
N PRO A 67 -12.05 14.07 -27.82
CA PRO A 67 -12.26 12.83 -27.07
C PRO A 67 -13.31 13.00 -25.98
N VAL A 68 -14.03 11.91 -25.68
CA VAL A 68 -14.84 11.79 -24.46
C VAL A 68 -13.89 11.81 -23.27
N ASP A 69 -14.19 12.63 -22.27
CA ASP A 69 -13.43 12.63 -21.02
C ASP A 69 -13.60 11.29 -20.30
N MET A 70 -12.49 10.56 -20.15
CA MET A 70 -12.43 9.28 -19.47
C MET A 70 -11.61 9.34 -18.17
N SER A 71 -11.20 10.54 -17.74
CA SER A 71 -10.27 10.73 -16.61
C SER A 71 -10.80 10.17 -15.28
N ALA A 72 -12.13 10.20 -15.08
CA ALA A 72 -12.80 9.64 -13.90
C ALA A 72 -13.33 8.21 -14.09
N LEU A 73 -13.08 7.58 -15.24
CA LEU A 73 -13.53 6.21 -15.51
C LEU A 73 -12.49 5.20 -15.04
N HIS A 74 -12.94 4.14 -14.37
CA HIS A 74 -12.08 3.05 -13.92
C HIS A 74 -12.41 1.77 -14.68
N ARG A 75 -11.39 1.20 -15.33
CA ARG A 75 -11.49 -0.10 -16.03
C ARG A 75 -11.37 -1.29 -15.08
N ILE A 76 -10.61 -1.11 -14.00
CA ILE A 76 -10.21 -2.14 -13.03
C ILE A 76 -10.82 -1.78 -11.68
N ASP A 77 -11.19 -2.78 -10.89
CA ASP A 77 -11.70 -2.56 -9.54
C ASP A 77 -10.64 -2.01 -8.59
N ALA A 78 -11.08 -1.53 -7.44
CA ALA A 78 -10.16 -1.06 -6.40
C ALA A 78 -9.41 -2.23 -5.73
N GLY A 79 -8.09 -2.06 -5.60
CA GLY A 79 -7.17 -2.83 -4.73
C GLY A 79 -7.51 -4.31 -4.56
N HIS A 80 -8.06 -4.69 -3.40
CA HIS A 80 -8.36 -6.09 -3.03
C HIS A 80 -9.23 -6.85 -4.04
N PHE A 81 -10.03 -6.17 -4.86
CA PHE A 81 -10.89 -6.80 -5.87
C PHE A 81 -10.35 -6.67 -7.30
N ALA A 82 -9.17 -6.07 -7.44
CA ALA A 82 -8.49 -5.78 -8.69
C ALA A 82 -7.78 -7.03 -9.23
N ALA A 83 -8.56 -7.97 -9.75
CA ALA A 83 -8.07 -9.24 -10.28
C ALA A 83 -6.86 -9.17 -11.24
N PRO A 84 -6.74 -8.21 -12.18
CA PRO A 84 -5.63 -8.16 -13.12
C PRO A 84 -4.33 -7.57 -12.54
N GLU A 85 -4.31 -7.14 -11.28
CA GLU A 85 -3.14 -6.51 -10.67
C GLU A 85 -2.12 -7.51 -10.14
N GLU A 86 -0.87 -7.06 -10.06
CA GLU A 86 0.28 -7.89 -9.70
C GLU A 86 0.09 -8.65 -8.39
N ALA A 87 -0.57 -8.03 -7.41
CA ALA A 87 -0.89 -8.64 -6.12
C ALA A 87 -1.66 -9.97 -6.23
N PHE A 88 -2.34 -10.24 -7.35
CA PHE A 88 -3.09 -11.48 -7.58
C PHE A 88 -2.62 -12.26 -8.81
N ARG A 89 -1.78 -11.68 -9.66
CA ARG A 89 -1.29 -12.30 -10.92
C ARG A 89 0.15 -12.80 -10.84
N HIS A 90 0.92 -12.38 -9.83
CA HIS A 90 2.34 -12.73 -9.68
C HIS A 90 2.61 -14.24 -9.81
N TRP A 91 1.72 -15.09 -9.27
CA TRP A 91 1.88 -16.55 -9.24
C TRP A 91 1.12 -17.29 -10.35
N ASP A 92 0.69 -16.62 -11.42
CA ASP A 92 -0.07 -17.26 -12.50
C ASP A 92 0.74 -18.37 -13.20
N SER A 93 2.07 -18.21 -13.29
CA SER A 93 2.93 -19.20 -13.93
C SER A 93 3.18 -20.44 -13.06
N GLU A 94 3.20 -20.25 -11.75
CA GLU A 94 3.36 -21.26 -10.71
C GLU A 94 2.07 -22.03 -10.48
N GLY A 95 0.91 -21.40 -10.74
CA GLY A 95 -0.42 -21.98 -10.57
C GLY A 95 -0.94 -21.97 -9.13
N GLU A 96 -0.12 -21.57 -8.16
CA GLU A 96 -0.49 -21.42 -6.76
C GLU A 96 0.28 -20.27 -6.08
N VAL A 97 -0.39 -19.59 -5.17
CA VAL A 97 0.22 -18.60 -4.29
C VAL A 97 0.97 -19.34 -3.20
N ALA A 98 2.30 -19.15 -3.14
CA ALA A 98 3.16 -19.83 -2.19
C ALA A 98 2.74 -19.61 -0.73
N ALA A 99 3.05 -20.57 0.14
CA ALA A 99 2.61 -20.58 1.54
C ALA A 99 2.90 -19.27 2.29
N THR A 100 4.09 -18.69 2.12
CA THR A 100 4.51 -17.45 2.81
C THR A 100 3.79 -16.18 2.33
N CYS A 101 3.07 -16.25 1.19
CA CYS A 101 2.35 -15.14 0.57
C CYS A 101 0.83 -15.35 0.63
N SER A 102 0.39 -16.60 0.73
CA SER A 102 -1.00 -17.04 0.61
C SER A 102 -1.97 -16.30 1.53
N LYS A 103 -1.59 -15.98 2.78
CA LYS A 103 -2.46 -15.30 3.74
C LYS A 103 -3.06 -14.01 3.16
N CYS A 104 -2.26 -13.24 2.43
CA CYS A 104 -2.61 -11.89 1.98
C CYS A 104 -2.74 -11.76 0.47
N HIS A 105 -2.45 -12.82 -0.30
CA HIS A 105 -2.49 -12.80 -1.76
C HIS A 105 -3.39 -13.88 -2.36
N SER A 106 -4.22 -14.54 -1.55
CA SER A 106 -5.21 -15.51 -2.02
C SER A 106 -6.55 -15.32 -1.32
N ALA A 107 -7.64 -15.71 -1.97
CA ALA A 107 -8.98 -15.60 -1.41
C ALA A 107 -9.21 -16.48 -0.16
N THR A 108 -8.47 -17.59 -0.03
CA THR A 108 -8.68 -18.62 1.01
C THR A 108 -7.60 -18.64 2.09
N GLY A 109 -6.49 -17.90 1.90
CA GLY A 109 -5.36 -17.90 2.81
C GLY A 109 -5.68 -17.32 4.19
N LEU A 110 -6.34 -16.15 4.25
CA LEU A 110 -6.76 -15.54 5.53
C LEU A 110 -7.78 -16.42 6.28
N PRO A 111 -8.86 -16.94 5.65
CA PRO A 111 -9.77 -17.89 6.30
C PRO A 111 -9.08 -19.13 6.88
N LEU A 112 -8.13 -19.73 6.14
CA LEU A 112 -7.34 -20.84 6.65
C LEU A 112 -6.50 -20.41 7.85
N PHE A 113 -5.78 -19.30 7.73
CA PHE A 113 -4.93 -18.78 8.79
C PHE A 113 -5.72 -18.58 10.09
N LEU A 114 -6.88 -17.91 10.02
CA LEU A 114 -7.74 -17.64 11.16
C LEU A 114 -8.32 -18.91 11.79
N LYS A 115 -8.74 -19.87 10.96
CA LYS A 115 -9.23 -21.16 11.43
C LYS A 115 -8.16 -21.91 12.24
N GLU A 116 -6.93 -21.97 11.72
CA GLU A 116 -5.84 -22.66 12.41
C GLU A 116 -5.33 -21.87 13.62
N ALA A 117 -5.37 -20.53 13.56
CA ALA A 117 -5.06 -19.66 14.69
C ALA A 117 -5.98 -19.91 15.88
N ALA A 118 -7.29 -20.06 15.64
CA ALA A 118 -8.27 -20.37 16.67
C ALA A 118 -8.03 -21.73 17.35
N ALA A 119 -7.35 -22.67 16.68
CA ALA A 119 -6.97 -23.97 17.23
C ALA A 119 -5.57 -23.97 17.87
N SER A 120 -4.80 -22.88 17.74
CA SER A 120 -3.44 -22.77 18.27
C SER A 120 -3.42 -22.48 19.77
N ASN A 121 -2.30 -22.79 20.43
CA ASN A 121 -2.15 -22.56 21.88
C ASN A 121 -2.19 -21.08 22.28
N ASP A 122 -1.79 -20.17 21.38
CA ASP A 122 -1.83 -18.73 21.65
C ASP A 122 -3.05 -18.03 21.04
N GLY A 123 -3.93 -18.77 20.35
CA GLY A 123 -5.17 -18.26 19.75
C GLY A 123 -5.00 -17.34 18.54
N VAL A 124 -3.76 -17.08 18.11
CA VAL A 124 -3.45 -16.08 17.07
C VAL A 124 -2.40 -16.54 16.06
N THR A 125 -1.65 -17.61 16.35
CA THR A 125 -0.68 -18.17 15.43
C THR A 125 -1.37 -19.14 14.48
N GLY A 126 -1.71 -18.67 13.28
CA GLY A 126 -2.25 -19.49 12.22
C GLY A 126 -1.19 -20.27 11.44
N VAL A 127 -1.66 -21.08 10.49
CA VAL A 127 -0.83 -21.82 9.53
C VAL A 127 -1.06 -21.25 8.14
N THR A 128 0.01 -21.14 7.36
CA THR A 128 -0.08 -20.83 5.94
C THR A 128 0.46 -22.00 5.12
N ILE A 129 -0.24 -22.32 4.03
CA ILE A 129 0.15 -23.32 3.03
C ILE A 129 -0.13 -22.74 1.65
N ALA A 130 0.41 -23.33 0.60
CA ALA A 130 0.11 -22.87 -0.76
C ALA A 130 -1.41 -22.87 -1.01
N GLN A 131 -1.90 -21.81 -1.67
CA GLN A 131 -3.32 -21.64 -1.97
C GLN A 131 -3.51 -21.41 -3.46
N PRO A 132 -4.67 -21.78 -4.03
CA PRO A 132 -4.98 -21.47 -5.42
C PRO A 132 -4.88 -19.97 -5.70
N VAL A 133 -4.42 -19.64 -6.90
CA VAL A 133 -4.51 -18.26 -7.41
C VAL A 133 -5.97 -17.84 -7.48
N SER A 134 -6.27 -16.60 -7.08
CA SER A 134 -7.62 -16.04 -7.05
C SER A 134 -7.75 -14.74 -7.84
N GLN A 135 -8.95 -14.45 -8.31
CA GLN A 135 -9.27 -13.23 -9.06
C GLN A 135 -9.58 -12.07 -8.10
N GLY A 136 -8.59 -11.70 -7.29
CA GLY A 136 -8.78 -10.84 -6.12
C GLY A 136 -9.25 -11.61 -4.89
N PHE A 137 -9.58 -10.87 -3.84
CA PHE A 137 -10.28 -11.39 -2.67
C PHE A 137 -11.75 -11.66 -2.95
N GLN A 138 -12.34 -12.52 -2.13
CA GLN A 138 -13.76 -12.86 -2.15
C GLN A 138 -14.43 -12.33 -0.89
N CYS A 139 -15.76 -12.27 -0.87
CA CYS A 139 -16.52 -11.91 0.34
C CYS A 139 -16.09 -12.78 1.53
N ALA A 140 -15.93 -14.09 1.28
CA ALA A 140 -15.51 -15.08 2.26
C ALA A 140 -14.06 -14.91 2.77
N THR A 141 -13.24 -14.05 2.14
CA THR A 141 -11.89 -13.75 2.61
C THR A 141 -11.95 -12.99 3.93
N CYS A 142 -12.89 -12.04 4.06
CA CYS A 142 -13.05 -11.21 5.26
C CYS A 142 -14.31 -11.56 6.07
N HIS A 143 -15.34 -12.09 5.42
CA HIS A 143 -16.64 -12.40 6.02
C HIS A 143 -16.81 -13.87 6.37
N ASP A 144 -17.39 -14.12 7.54
CA ASP A 144 -17.90 -15.44 7.87
C ASP A 144 -19.20 -15.67 7.09
N VAL A 145 -19.12 -16.54 6.07
CA VAL A 145 -20.27 -16.87 5.22
C VAL A 145 -21.44 -17.48 5.98
N SER A 146 -21.20 -18.10 7.14
CA SER A 146 -22.26 -18.68 7.97
C SER A 146 -23.01 -17.62 8.78
N GLN A 147 -22.40 -16.45 8.98
CA GLN A 147 -22.93 -15.31 9.74
C GLN A 147 -23.01 -14.03 8.90
N PHE A 148 -23.10 -14.16 7.57
CA PHE A 148 -23.05 -13.02 6.66
C PHE A 148 -24.12 -11.96 7.01
N PRO A 149 -23.78 -10.66 7.08
CA PRO A 149 -22.56 -10.01 6.62
C PRO A 149 -21.46 -9.83 7.69
N ALA A 150 -21.44 -10.58 8.79
CA ALA A 150 -20.39 -10.44 9.80
C ALA A 150 -19.00 -10.78 9.25
N THR A 151 -17.98 -10.05 9.71
CA THR A 151 -16.57 -10.42 9.50
C THR A 151 -16.19 -11.60 10.40
N TYR A 152 -15.08 -12.28 10.11
CA TYR A 152 -14.52 -13.21 11.07
C TYR A 152 -14.25 -12.52 12.41
N ALA A 153 -14.59 -13.19 13.52
CA ALA A 153 -14.32 -12.69 14.85
C ALA A 153 -12.83 -12.88 15.18
N VAL A 154 -12.07 -11.78 15.11
CA VAL A 154 -10.65 -11.73 15.47
C VAL A 154 -10.50 -10.88 16.72
N ASN A 155 -9.95 -11.46 17.79
CA ASN A 155 -9.86 -10.79 19.09
C ASN A 155 -8.57 -9.99 19.28
N GLU A 156 -7.46 -10.51 18.77
CA GLU A 156 -6.15 -9.87 18.80
C GLU A 156 -5.31 -10.44 17.65
N VAL A 157 -4.31 -9.68 17.20
CA VAL A 157 -3.42 -10.07 16.09
C VAL A 157 -1.97 -10.05 16.57
N LYS A 158 -1.20 -11.07 16.18
CA LYS A 158 0.23 -11.19 16.51
C LYS A 158 1.08 -10.48 15.47
N PHE A 159 1.70 -9.39 15.87
CA PHE A 159 2.58 -8.58 15.04
C PHE A 159 3.97 -9.22 14.89
N PRO A 160 4.75 -8.83 13.86
CA PRO A 160 6.12 -9.32 13.67
C PRO A 160 7.08 -9.05 14.84
N SER A 161 6.76 -8.11 15.75
CA SER A 161 7.50 -7.89 17.01
C SER A 161 7.20 -8.94 18.09
N GLY A 162 6.17 -9.76 17.89
CA GLY A 162 5.63 -10.70 18.87
C GLY A 162 4.53 -10.10 19.75
N ALA A 163 4.27 -8.78 19.67
CA ALA A 163 3.16 -8.14 20.36
C ALA A 163 1.82 -8.68 19.86
N LYS A 164 0.86 -8.78 20.79
CA LYS A 164 -0.53 -9.07 20.45
C LYS A 164 -1.36 -7.82 20.66
N LEU A 165 -1.91 -7.27 19.58
CA LEU A 165 -2.60 -5.97 19.59
C LEU A 165 -4.01 -6.11 19.04
N THR A 166 -4.87 -5.17 19.40
CA THR A 166 -6.30 -5.25 19.09
C THR A 166 -6.96 -3.87 19.12
N PHE A 167 -8.01 -3.70 18.32
CA PHE A 167 -8.97 -2.59 18.43
C PHE A 167 -10.13 -2.90 19.40
N GLY A 168 -10.10 -4.04 20.07
CA GLY A 168 -11.16 -4.55 20.94
C GLY A 168 -11.63 -5.95 20.52
N GLU A 169 -12.39 -6.61 21.40
CA GLU A 169 -12.93 -7.94 21.16
C GLU A 169 -13.78 -7.97 19.88
N ALA A 170 -13.47 -8.90 18.97
CA ALA A 170 -14.12 -9.07 17.68
C ALA A 170 -14.26 -7.79 16.82
N ALA A 171 -13.43 -6.78 17.04
CA ALA A 171 -13.47 -5.54 16.27
C ALA A 171 -13.18 -5.83 14.77
N PRO A 172 -14.00 -5.36 13.81
CA PRO A 172 -13.80 -5.67 12.39
C PRO A 172 -12.42 -5.28 11.85
N ALA A 173 -11.83 -4.20 12.37
CA ALA A 173 -10.50 -3.73 11.99
C ALA A 173 -9.37 -4.72 12.33
N ASN A 174 -9.58 -5.66 13.27
CA ASN A 174 -8.60 -6.70 13.57
C ASN A 174 -8.35 -7.61 12.36
N VAL A 175 -9.36 -7.83 11.50
CA VAL A 175 -9.19 -8.60 10.25
C VAL A 175 -8.23 -7.89 9.29
N CYS A 176 -8.24 -6.55 9.25
CA CYS A 176 -7.41 -5.76 8.35
C CYS A 176 -5.91 -5.88 8.69
N ILE A 177 -5.59 -5.80 9.98
CA ILE A 177 -4.21 -5.83 10.47
C ILE A 177 -3.61 -7.25 10.48
N GLU A 178 -4.36 -8.29 10.11
CA GLU A 178 -3.76 -9.60 9.80
C GLU A 178 -2.80 -9.53 8.62
N CYS A 179 -3.09 -8.65 7.65
CA CYS A 179 -2.24 -8.42 6.48
C CYS A 179 -1.52 -7.08 6.54
N HIS A 180 -2.19 -6.02 6.97
CA HIS A 180 -1.64 -4.66 7.03
C HIS A 180 -0.80 -4.40 8.30
N GLN A 181 0.04 -5.35 8.71
CA GLN A 181 0.91 -5.26 9.88
C GLN A 181 2.40 -5.18 9.53
N GLY A 182 2.74 -5.26 8.23
CA GLY A 182 4.11 -5.49 7.78
C GLY A 182 4.57 -6.91 8.07
N ARG A 183 5.79 -7.24 7.65
CA ARG A 183 6.40 -8.58 7.78
C ARG A 183 7.69 -8.59 8.61
N GLN A 184 8.14 -7.42 9.03
CA GLN A 184 9.36 -7.21 9.83
C GLN A 184 9.05 -6.19 10.93
N SER A 185 9.96 -6.10 11.89
CA SER A 185 9.87 -5.19 13.03
C SER A 185 11.27 -4.78 13.49
N THR A 186 11.34 -3.86 14.45
CA THR A 186 12.56 -3.61 15.22
C THR A 186 13.20 -4.91 15.72
N VAL A 187 12.39 -5.88 16.18
CA VAL A 187 12.88 -7.15 16.73
C VAL A 187 13.59 -7.99 15.66
N SER A 188 13.03 -8.08 14.46
CA SER A 188 13.63 -8.90 13.39
C SER A 188 14.87 -8.24 12.77
N VAL A 189 14.91 -6.90 12.73
CA VAL A 189 16.13 -6.15 12.37
C VAL A 189 17.23 -6.37 13.40
N ASN A 190 16.93 -6.24 14.69
CA ASN A 190 17.90 -6.50 15.77
C ASN A 190 18.42 -7.94 15.74
N ALA A 191 17.54 -8.92 15.50
CA ALA A 191 17.95 -10.31 15.37
C ALA A 191 18.88 -10.54 14.16
N ALA A 192 18.71 -9.79 13.08
CA ALA A 192 19.53 -9.90 11.87
C ALA A 192 20.93 -9.30 12.03
N ILE A 193 21.03 -8.14 12.69
CA ILE A 193 22.30 -7.44 12.89
C ILE A 193 23.09 -8.02 14.07
N GLY A 194 22.42 -8.58 15.08
CA GLY A 194 23.06 -9.14 16.28
C GLY A 194 23.92 -8.12 17.03
N ASP A 195 25.04 -8.59 17.57
CA ASP A 195 26.00 -7.77 18.34
C ASP A 195 27.13 -7.20 17.45
N ASN A 196 26.94 -7.15 16.12
CA ASN A 196 27.96 -6.62 15.22
C ASN A 196 28.16 -5.11 15.44
N GLU A 197 29.40 -4.67 15.28
CA GLU A 197 29.75 -3.25 15.38
C GLU A 197 28.97 -2.41 14.35
N PRO A 198 28.44 -1.23 14.73
CA PRO A 198 27.51 -0.47 13.89
C PRO A 198 28.00 -0.16 12.48
N ASP A 199 29.31 0.06 12.33
CA ASP A 199 29.95 0.54 11.11
C ASP A 199 30.79 -0.53 10.40
N THR A 200 30.71 -1.79 10.84
CA THR A 200 31.43 -2.90 10.21
C THR A 200 30.53 -3.61 9.20
N VAL A 201 31.05 -3.86 8.00
CA VAL A 201 30.35 -4.67 6.98
C VAL A 201 30.22 -6.09 7.49
N VAL A 202 29.00 -6.60 7.56
CA VAL A 202 28.70 -7.94 8.07
C VAL A 202 28.49 -8.90 6.90
N GLU A 203 29.36 -9.91 6.80
CA GLU A 203 29.25 -10.93 5.76
C GLU A 203 27.89 -11.65 5.84
N GLY A 204 27.18 -11.70 4.71
CA GLY A 204 25.88 -12.37 4.61
C GLY A 204 24.69 -11.60 5.19
N LEU A 205 24.90 -10.39 5.73
CA LEU A 205 23.80 -9.52 6.13
C LEU A 205 23.02 -9.06 4.88
N SER A 206 21.70 -9.19 4.95
CA SER A 206 20.79 -8.83 3.85
C SER A 206 19.70 -7.89 4.34
N PHE A 207 19.26 -7.00 3.46
CA PHE A 207 18.14 -6.10 3.73
C PHE A 207 16.89 -6.84 4.25
N ARG A 208 16.21 -6.25 5.23
CA ARG A 208 14.96 -6.77 5.80
C ARG A 208 13.80 -5.96 5.25
N ASN A 209 13.05 -6.51 4.30
CA ASN A 209 11.91 -5.79 3.74
C ASN A 209 10.70 -5.85 4.70
N PRO A 210 10.21 -4.71 5.23
CA PRO A 210 8.97 -4.66 6.01
C PRO A 210 7.73 -5.03 5.21
N HIS A 211 7.85 -5.09 3.88
CA HIS A 211 6.76 -5.32 2.94
C HIS A 211 5.77 -4.15 2.92
N TYR A 212 4.73 -4.28 2.10
CA TYR A 212 3.83 -3.17 1.76
C TYR A 212 2.75 -2.95 2.81
N PHE A 213 2.32 -1.70 2.94
CA PHE A 213 1.14 -1.26 3.68
C PHE A 213 1.11 -1.72 5.15
N GLY A 214 2.19 -1.47 5.89
CA GLY A 214 2.32 -1.73 7.33
C GLY A 214 1.47 -0.82 8.23
N ALA A 215 0.34 -0.30 7.72
CA ALA A 215 -0.50 0.72 8.32
C ALA A 215 -0.91 0.42 9.77
N GLY A 216 -1.26 -0.84 10.07
CA GLY A 216 -1.59 -1.26 11.43
C GLY A 216 -0.40 -1.08 12.38
N ALA A 217 0.80 -1.47 11.95
CA ALA A 217 1.99 -1.33 12.79
C ALA A 217 2.41 0.14 12.95
N THR A 218 2.21 0.97 11.92
CA THR A 218 2.38 2.43 12.04
C THR A 218 1.38 3.02 13.03
N LEU A 219 0.09 2.69 12.89
CA LEU A 219 -0.99 3.16 13.73
C LEU A 219 -0.78 2.80 15.21
N PHE A 220 -0.24 1.60 15.50
CA PHE A 220 0.08 1.16 16.87
C PHE A 220 1.46 1.64 17.39
N GLY A 221 2.30 2.23 16.55
CA GLY A 221 3.59 2.79 16.94
C GLY A 221 4.46 1.80 17.72
N THR A 222 4.98 2.24 18.88
CA THR A 222 5.90 1.43 19.72
C THR A 222 5.30 0.17 20.33
N GLU A 223 3.97 0.03 20.31
CA GLU A 223 3.32 -1.23 20.71
C GLU A 223 3.53 -2.31 19.66
N ALA A 224 3.55 -1.94 18.38
CA ALA A 224 3.81 -2.86 17.27
C ALA A 224 5.29 -2.94 16.89
N LYS A 225 6.05 -1.86 17.08
CA LYS A 225 7.48 -1.73 16.69
C LYS A 225 7.73 -2.08 15.23
N GLY A 226 6.81 -1.66 14.34
CA GLY A 226 6.87 -1.94 12.90
C GLY A 226 8.11 -1.34 12.27
N ALA A 227 8.22 -0.01 12.30
CA ALA A 227 9.46 0.69 11.99
C ALA A 227 10.57 0.32 12.99
N TYR A 228 11.83 0.60 12.64
CA TYR A 228 12.98 0.39 13.50
C TYR A 228 13.12 1.52 14.52
N GLU A 229 13.09 1.15 15.79
CA GLU A 229 13.29 2.02 16.94
C GLU A 229 14.73 1.92 17.45
N TYR A 230 15.36 3.06 17.71
CA TYR A 230 16.72 3.15 18.22
C TYR A 230 16.78 3.00 19.73
N ASP A 231 17.81 2.29 20.20
CA ASP A 231 18.00 2.04 21.63
C ASP A 231 18.22 3.35 22.41
N GLY A 232 17.68 3.41 23.63
CA GLY A 232 17.71 4.61 24.48
C GLY A 232 16.71 5.71 24.11
N GLN A 233 16.02 5.62 22.97
CA GLN A 233 14.97 6.56 22.57
C GLN A 233 13.60 6.12 23.08
N THR A 234 12.70 7.09 23.23
CA THR A 234 11.27 6.86 23.52
C THR A 234 10.45 7.19 22.30
N TYR A 235 9.52 6.30 21.96
CA TYR A 235 8.64 6.41 20.81
C TYR A 235 7.18 6.45 21.24
N LEU A 236 6.36 7.14 20.45
CA LEU A 236 4.91 7.17 20.65
C LEU A 236 4.29 5.77 20.43
N GLY A 237 3.30 5.46 21.26
CA GLY A 237 2.45 4.28 21.09
C GLY A 237 1.41 4.47 20.00
N HIS A 238 0.26 3.82 20.18
CA HIS A 238 -0.80 3.95 19.18
C HIS A 238 -1.31 5.38 19.04
N HIS A 239 -1.81 5.70 17.86
CA HIS A 239 -2.33 7.02 17.54
C HIS A 239 -3.58 7.33 18.35
N ALA A 240 -3.76 8.60 18.75
CA ALA A 240 -4.91 9.05 19.56
C ALA A 240 -6.29 8.81 18.91
N HIS A 241 -6.34 8.59 17.60
CA HIS A 241 -7.58 8.18 16.93
C HIS A 241 -8.06 6.80 17.40
N VAL A 242 -7.14 5.90 17.79
CA VAL A 242 -7.48 4.61 18.40
C VAL A 242 -8.16 4.81 19.75
N ASP A 243 -7.64 5.72 20.59
CA ASP A 243 -8.27 6.10 21.87
C ASP A 243 -9.67 6.69 21.68
N ALA A 244 -9.89 7.42 20.58
CA ALA A 244 -11.18 7.97 20.19
C ALA A 244 -12.12 6.93 19.56
N GLY A 245 -11.77 5.64 19.59
CA GLY A 245 -12.56 4.52 19.05
C GLY A 245 -12.58 4.46 17.52
N GLN A 246 -11.70 5.19 16.84
CA GLN A 246 -11.57 5.12 15.39
C GLN A 246 -10.69 3.92 15.01
N SER A 247 -10.97 3.35 13.85
CA SER A 247 -10.24 2.19 13.33
C SER A 247 -10.20 2.25 11.80
N CYS A 248 -9.58 1.24 11.17
CA CYS A 248 -9.50 1.13 9.72
C CYS A 248 -10.87 1.28 9.05
N VAL A 249 -11.90 0.64 9.58
CA VAL A 249 -13.26 0.64 9.00
C VAL A 249 -14.03 1.93 9.25
N THR A 250 -13.52 2.81 10.11
CA THR A 250 -14.09 4.13 10.34
C THR A 250 -13.55 5.13 9.33
N CYS A 251 -12.24 5.10 9.07
CA CYS A 251 -11.58 6.03 8.16
C CYS A 251 -11.64 5.59 6.69
N HIS A 252 -11.74 4.30 6.39
CA HIS A 252 -11.79 3.79 5.02
C HIS A 252 -13.15 3.25 4.61
N ASN A 253 -13.52 3.54 3.36
CA ASN A 253 -14.62 2.87 2.67
C ASN A 253 -14.19 1.45 2.32
N VAL A 254 -14.48 0.47 3.17
CA VAL A 254 -13.88 -0.88 3.15
C VAL A 254 -13.94 -1.65 1.82
N HIS A 255 -14.94 -1.41 0.96
CA HIS A 255 -15.07 -2.08 -0.34
C HIS A 255 -14.53 -1.27 -1.52
N GLU A 256 -14.50 0.06 -1.38
CA GLU A 256 -13.93 0.98 -2.37
C GLU A 256 -12.42 1.19 -2.12
N LEU A 257 -11.97 0.96 -0.89
CA LEU A 257 -10.61 1.20 -0.39
C LEU A 257 -10.19 2.67 -0.43
N GLY A 258 -11.15 3.58 -0.56
CA GLY A 258 -10.96 5.03 -0.44
C GLY A 258 -10.99 5.53 1.01
N VAL A 259 -10.54 6.76 1.22
CA VAL A 259 -10.60 7.47 2.51
C VAL A 259 -11.94 8.21 2.63
N ASN A 260 -12.57 8.13 3.79
CA ASN A 260 -13.81 8.85 4.09
C ASN A 260 -13.51 10.31 4.48
N MET A 261 -13.46 11.20 3.49
CA MET A 261 -13.16 12.62 3.72
C MET A 261 -14.24 13.38 4.47
N GLU A 262 -15.51 12.95 4.40
CA GLU A 262 -16.58 13.58 5.17
C GLU A 262 -16.35 13.41 6.68
N LEU A 263 -15.85 12.24 7.09
CA LEU A 263 -15.49 11.99 8.49
C LEU A 263 -14.32 12.88 8.93
N CYS A 264 -13.28 13.00 8.11
CA CYS A 264 -12.12 13.85 8.40
C CYS A 264 -12.55 15.31 8.59
N ALA A 265 -13.35 15.84 7.65
CA ALA A 265 -13.79 17.23 7.65
C ALA A 265 -14.68 17.60 8.86
N ALA A 266 -15.30 16.62 9.52
CA ALA A 266 -16.10 16.85 10.72
C ALA A 266 -15.27 17.33 11.93
N CYS A 267 -14.00 16.90 12.03
CA CYS A 267 -13.08 17.34 13.08
C CYS A 267 -11.96 18.25 12.55
N HIS A 268 -11.55 18.07 11.30
CA HIS A 268 -10.53 18.87 10.61
C HIS A 268 -11.21 19.84 9.62
N VAL A 269 -11.77 20.91 10.18
CA VAL A 269 -12.60 21.87 9.42
C VAL A 269 -11.84 22.45 8.23
N GLY A 270 -12.42 22.31 7.03
CA GLY A 270 -11.88 22.84 5.79
C GLY A 270 -10.90 21.91 5.06
N ALA A 271 -10.55 20.76 5.63
CA ALA A 271 -9.74 19.75 4.95
C ALA A 271 -10.52 19.10 3.81
N THR A 272 -9.97 19.16 2.60
CA THR A 272 -10.47 18.43 1.42
C THR A 272 -9.55 17.30 1.00
N ASP A 273 -8.39 17.20 1.64
CA ASP A 273 -7.33 16.24 1.38
C ASP A 273 -6.65 15.89 2.71
N PRO A 274 -6.47 14.59 3.05
CA PRO A 274 -5.80 14.21 4.29
C PRO A 274 -4.36 14.75 4.37
N GLU A 275 -3.67 14.92 3.24
CA GLU A 275 -2.28 15.41 3.20
C GLU A 275 -2.18 16.83 3.78
N THR A 276 -3.21 17.65 3.57
CA THR A 276 -3.27 19.04 4.07
C THR A 276 -3.64 19.15 5.55
N ILE A 277 -3.95 18.03 6.22
CA ILE A 277 -4.35 18.06 7.62
C ILE A 277 -3.14 18.31 8.51
N ARG A 278 -3.20 19.41 9.25
CA ARG A 278 -2.18 19.83 10.20
C ARG A 278 -2.52 19.41 11.64
N MET A 279 -1.49 18.99 12.39
CA MET A 279 -1.61 18.47 13.76
C MET A 279 -1.05 19.40 14.85
N GLY A 280 -0.61 20.61 14.49
CA GLY A 280 0.00 21.58 15.40
C GLY A 280 0.55 22.81 14.67
N THR A 281 1.41 23.60 15.30
CA THR A 281 2.15 24.70 14.62
C THR A 281 3.65 24.48 14.59
N THR A 282 4.12 23.38 15.18
CA THR A 282 5.53 22.98 15.16
C THR A 282 5.96 22.66 13.74
N ASP A 283 7.12 23.15 13.37
CA ASP A 283 7.90 22.78 12.20
C ASP A 283 8.88 21.69 12.64
N TYR A 284 8.63 20.46 12.19
CA TYR A 284 9.41 19.28 12.56
C TYR A 284 10.54 19.01 11.58
N ASP A 285 10.35 19.30 10.29
CA ASP A 285 11.31 19.05 9.22
C ASP A 285 12.31 20.20 8.97
N GLY A 286 12.14 21.33 9.66
CA GLY A 286 13.08 22.44 9.72
C GLY A 286 13.09 23.35 8.49
N ASP A 287 12.05 23.32 7.65
CA ASP A 287 11.97 24.10 6.41
C ASP A 287 11.37 25.53 6.60
N ALA A 288 10.98 25.86 7.84
CA ALA A 288 10.30 27.08 8.25
C ALA A 288 8.84 27.24 7.79
N ASN A 289 8.20 26.19 7.25
CA ASN A 289 6.83 26.15 6.79
C ASN A 289 5.87 25.65 7.89
N THR A 290 5.45 26.58 8.74
CA THR A 290 4.46 26.27 9.78
C THR A 290 3.00 26.17 9.30
N THR A 291 2.76 26.02 7.98
CA THR A 291 1.40 26.00 7.40
C THR A 291 1.01 24.72 6.68
N GLU A 292 1.96 23.83 6.42
CA GLU A 292 1.72 22.57 5.70
C GLU A 292 1.11 21.47 6.57
N GLY A 293 0.73 20.37 5.94
CA GLY A 293 0.15 19.23 6.62
C GLY A 293 1.21 18.26 7.13
N MET A 294 0.78 17.26 7.90
CA MET A 294 1.68 16.21 8.41
C MET A 294 2.33 15.39 7.29
N TYR A 295 1.73 15.36 6.09
CA TYR A 295 2.31 14.69 4.93
C TYR A 295 3.66 15.32 4.54
N ASP A 296 3.69 16.63 4.36
CA ASP A 296 4.87 17.36 3.89
C ASP A 296 6.01 17.24 4.92
N GLU A 297 5.70 17.37 6.22
CA GLU A 297 6.67 17.21 7.31
C GLU A 297 7.36 15.82 7.27
N VAL A 298 6.60 14.75 6.99
CA VAL A 298 7.15 13.40 6.84
C VAL A 298 7.92 13.25 5.53
N ALA A 299 7.42 13.83 4.44
CA ALA A 299 8.03 13.76 3.11
C ALA A 299 9.41 14.42 3.10
N THR A 300 9.53 15.65 3.59
CA THR A 300 10.80 16.38 3.67
C THR A 300 11.82 15.62 4.51
N MET A 301 11.43 15.09 5.68
CA MET A 301 12.35 14.28 6.50
C MET A 301 12.81 13.00 5.79
N ALA A 302 11.93 12.35 5.00
CA ALA A 302 12.31 11.21 4.18
C ALA A 302 13.27 11.61 3.05
N GLU A 303 13.05 12.77 2.42
CA GLU A 303 13.94 13.35 1.39
C GLU A 303 15.32 13.69 1.95
N LEU A 304 15.43 14.09 3.22
CA LEU A 304 16.71 14.30 3.89
C LEU A 304 17.43 12.97 4.20
N LEU A 305 16.68 11.93 4.56
CA LEU A 305 17.24 10.65 4.98
C LEU A 305 17.95 9.90 3.83
N TYR A 306 17.42 9.96 2.61
CA TYR A 306 18.01 9.22 1.49
C TYR A 306 19.42 9.69 1.11
N PRO A 307 19.70 10.99 0.89
CA PRO A 307 21.06 11.47 0.69
C PRO A 307 22.00 11.15 1.86
N ALA A 308 21.51 11.14 3.10
CA ALA A 308 22.32 10.76 4.26
C ALA A 308 22.71 9.26 4.23
N ILE A 309 21.79 8.39 3.79
CA ILE A 309 22.05 6.97 3.52
C ILE A 309 23.11 6.81 2.43
N GLN A 310 22.98 7.53 1.31
CA GLN A 310 23.94 7.48 0.20
C GLN A 310 25.33 7.91 0.64
N LYS A 311 25.40 9.06 1.32
CA LYS A 311 26.64 9.61 1.85
C LYS A 311 27.33 8.66 2.81
N TYR A 312 26.59 8.03 3.72
CA TYR A 312 27.17 7.06 4.64
C TYR A 312 27.76 5.84 3.91
N ALA A 313 27.03 5.30 2.93
CA ALA A 313 27.47 4.15 2.14
C ALA A 313 28.75 4.47 1.34
N GLU A 314 28.83 5.66 0.76
CA GLU A 314 30.02 6.14 0.05
C GLU A 314 31.19 6.41 1.03
N ASP A 315 31.01 7.27 2.02
CA ASP A 315 32.10 7.79 2.86
C ASP A 315 32.61 6.77 3.89
N THR A 316 31.73 5.91 4.41
CA THR A 316 32.08 4.98 5.51
C THR A 316 32.42 3.60 4.99
N ILE A 317 31.66 3.09 4.01
CA ILE A 317 31.83 1.73 3.48
C ILE A 317 32.69 1.73 2.20
N GLY A 318 32.62 2.79 1.41
CA GLY A 318 33.25 2.86 0.08
C GLY A 318 32.46 2.10 -1.00
N THR A 319 31.17 1.83 -0.77
CA THR A 319 30.29 1.19 -1.75
C THR A 319 28.99 2.00 -1.85
N PRO A 320 28.89 2.90 -2.86
CA PRO A 320 27.70 3.73 -3.07
C PRO A 320 26.43 2.90 -3.27
N ILE A 321 25.30 3.45 -2.84
CA ILE A 321 23.99 2.78 -2.80
C ILE A 321 22.94 3.63 -3.52
N VAL A 322 22.06 2.97 -4.26
CA VAL A 322 20.86 3.56 -4.84
C VAL A 322 19.61 2.76 -4.49
N TYR A 323 18.46 3.42 -4.51
CA TYR A 323 17.16 2.85 -4.18
C TYR A 323 16.17 2.94 -5.33
N ASP A 324 15.45 1.86 -5.61
CA ASP A 324 14.28 1.85 -6.48
C ASP A 324 13.06 1.27 -5.74
N PRO A 325 11.94 2.02 -5.60
CA PRO A 325 10.77 1.53 -4.90
C PRO A 325 10.06 0.38 -5.62
N ASN A 326 10.29 0.18 -6.92
CA ASN A 326 9.49 -0.74 -7.73
C ASN A 326 10.16 -2.10 -7.97
N THR A 327 11.47 -2.21 -7.79
CA THR A 327 12.23 -3.42 -8.11
C THR A 327 12.88 -4.04 -6.89
N ASN A 328 12.49 -5.28 -6.55
CA ASN A 328 13.15 -6.08 -5.53
C ASN A 328 14.62 -6.39 -5.95
N PRO A 329 15.63 -6.23 -5.08
CA PRO A 329 15.57 -6.05 -3.62
C PRO A 329 15.63 -4.60 -3.11
N TYR A 330 15.21 -3.64 -3.94
CA TYR A 330 15.04 -2.21 -3.68
C TYR A 330 16.32 -1.40 -3.51
N TYR A 331 17.41 -2.03 -3.06
CA TYR A 331 18.71 -1.39 -2.93
C TYR A 331 19.74 -2.06 -3.83
N PHE A 332 20.45 -1.25 -4.60
CA PHE A 332 21.45 -1.66 -5.59
C PHE A 332 22.75 -0.91 -5.37
N ILE A 333 23.85 -1.45 -5.89
CA ILE A 333 25.13 -0.75 -5.91
C ILE A 333 25.06 0.33 -6.97
N ASP A 334 25.35 1.57 -6.55
CA ASP A 334 25.55 2.69 -7.46
C ASP A 334 26.97 2.59 -8.02
N SER A 335 27.07 2.03 -9.22
CA SER A 335 28.30 1.63 -9.88
C SER A 335 29.01 2.79 -10.58
N ASN A 336 28.24 3.82 -10.96
CA ASN A 336 28.76 5.03 -11.59
C ASN A 336 28.97 6.18 -10.57
N ALA A 337 28.48 6.02 -9.34
CA ALA A 337 28.56 6.96 -8.22
C ALA A 337 27.89 8.31 -8.50
N ASP A 338 26.76 8.32 -9.22
CA ASP A 338 25.98 9.53 -9.51
C ASP A 338 24.76 9.73 -8.59
N GLY A 339 24.47 8.75 -7.73
CA GLY A 339 23.37 8.77 -6.77
C GLY A 339 21.99 8.49 -7.37
N VAL A 340 21.90 8.07 -8.63
CA VAL A 340 20.65 7.79 -9.35
C VAL A 340 20.50 6.30 -9.61
N ALA A 341 19.32 5.75 -9.36
CA ALA A 341 19.03 4.36 -9.69
C ALA A 341 18.85 4.20 -11.21
N ASP A 342 19.94 3.95 -11.92
CA ASP A 342 19.91 3.79 -13.38
C ASP A 342 19.32 2.42 -13.80
N PRO A 343 18.63 2.34 -14.96
CA PRO A 343 18.11 1.07 -15.48
C PRO A 343 19.16 -0.04 -15.62
N GLU A 344 20.41 0.32 -15.91
CA GLU A 344 21.54 -0.60 -16.01
C GLU A 344 21.95 -1.20 -14.64
N GLU A 345 21.66 -0.49 -13.55
CA GLU A 345 22.01 -0.87 -12.18
C GLU A 345 20.89 -1.63 -11.46
N ILE A 346 19.63 -1.44 -11.90
CA ILE A 346 18.45 -2.06 -11.30
C ILE A 346 18.29 -3.50 -11.80
N ASN A 347 19.11 -4.39 -11.27
CA ASN A 347 19.02 -5.82 -11.55
C ASN A 347 19.52 -6.67 -10.36
N GLY A 348 19.08 -7.93 -10.29
CA GLY A 348 19.36 -8.81 -9.14
C GLY A 348 20.84 -9.16 -8.93
N ASP A 349 21.66 -9.06 -9.98
CA ASP A 349 23.11 -9.29 -9.90
C ASP A 349 23.83 -8.10 -9.26
N ASN A 350 23.27 -6.89 -9.40
CA ASN A 350 23.79 -5.64 -8.84
C ASN A 350 23.14 -5.26 -7.48
N ARG A 351 22.47 -6.22 -6.81
CA ARG A 351 21.88 -5.97 -5.49
C ARG A 351 22.91 -5.46 -4.48
N TYR A 352 22.49 -4.57 -3.60
CA TYR A 352 23.35 -4.09 -2.51
C TYR A 352 23.60 -5.19 -1.47
N ALA A 353 24.88 -5.48 -1.18
CA ALA A 353 25.28 -6.60 -0.31
C ALA A 353 26.29 -6.21 0.79
N THR A 354 26.75 -4.96 0.82
CA THR A 354 27.78 -4.46 1.76
C THR A 354 27.13 -3.77 2.96
N TRP A 355 26.24 -4.47 3.65
CA TRP A 355 25.46 -3.90 4.76
C TRP A 355 26.26 -3.79 6.07
N THR A 356 26.17 -2.62 6.72
CA THR A 356 26.50 -2.45 8.15
C THR A 356 25.20 -2.44 8.98
N PRO A 357 25.24 -2.74 10.29
CA PRO A 357 24.07 -2.60 11.15
C PRO A 357 23.46 -1.18 11.11
N ARG A 358 24.28 -0.13 11.08
CA ARG A 358 23.82 1.27 11.02
C ARG A 358 23.07 1.57 9.73
N LEU A 359 23.67 1.23 8.59
CA LEU A 359 23.04 1.44 7.28
C LEU A 359 21.72 0.68 7.15
N LEU A 360 21.68 -0.57 7.63
CA LEU A 360 20.48 -1.39 7.54
C LEU A 360 19.30 -0.80 8.33
N ARG A 361 19.54 -0.21 9.50
CA ARG A 361 18.49 0.45 10.31
C ARG A 361 17.91 1.67 9.59
N ALA A 362 18.76 2.54 9.05
CA ALA A 362 18.31 3.73 8.31
C ALA A 362 17.56 3.35 7.02
N ALA A 363 18.12 2.42 6.23
CA ALA A 363 17.48 1.91 5.03
C ALA A 363 16.13 1.22 5.33
N TYR A 364 16.04 0.50 6.45
CA TYR A 364 14.78 -0.13 6.87
C TYR A 364 13.69 0.92 7.12
N ASN A 365 14.03 2.00 7.84
CA ASN A 365 13.08 3.08 8.13
C ASN A 365 12.72 3.89 6.89
N TYR A 366 13.68 4.14 6.01
CA TYR A 366 13.39 4.75 4.71
C TYR A 366 12.39 3.90 3.92
N GLN A 367 12.66 2.61 3.73
CA GLN A 367 11.73 1.68 3.10
C GLN A 367 10.37 1.65 3.80
N TRP A 368 10.30 1.70 5.14
CA TRP A 368 9.03 1.70 5.86
C TRP A 368 8.12 2.86 5.40
N VAL A 369 8.65 4.08 5.36
CA VAL A 369 7.91 5.27 4.92
C VAL A 369 7.51 5.16 3.46
N GLN A 370 8.39 4.66 2.59
CA GLN A 370 8.08 4.43 1.18
C GLN A 370 7.00 3.34 0.95
N LYS A 371 6.79 2.45 1.93
CA LYS A 371 5.86 1.32 1.84
C LYS A 371 4.58 1.49 2.65
N ASP A 372 4.45 2.57 3.42
CA ASP A 372 3.20 3.00 4.05
C ASP A 372 2.83 4.42 3.59
N PRO A 373 2.13 4.57 2.45
CA PRO A 373 1.79 5.90 1.92
C PRO A 373 0.85 6.69 2.85
N GLY A 374 0.16 6.03 3.79
CA GLY A 374 -0.66 6.69 4.79
C GLY A 374 0.07 6.99 6.10
N ALA A 375 1.40 6.79 6.18
CA ALA A 375 2.18 6.90 7.41
C ALA A 375 1.95 8.21 8.17
N PHE A 376 1.84 9.33 7.45
CA PHE A 376 1.57 10.66 7.99
C PHE A 376 0.22 10.74 8.73
N ALA A 377 -0.80 10.05 8.24
CA ALA A 377 -2.14 10.03 8.83
C ALA A 377 -2.30 8.91 9.87
N HIS A 378 -1.65 7.77 9.67
CA HIS A 378 -1.69 6.64 10.59
C HIS A 378 -1.00 6.98 11.91
N ASN A 379 0.23 7.52 11.87
CA ASN A 379 0.94 7.95 13.07
C ASN A 379 2.13 8.87 12.72
N GLY A 380 1.86 10.01 12.09
CA GLY A 380 2.90 10.89 11.55
C GLY A 380 3.98 11.28 12.58
N LYS A 381 3.60 11.60 13.82
CA LYS A 381 4.59 11.94 14.87
C LYS A 381 5.51 10.77 15.24
N TYR A 382 4.99 9.55 15.32
CA TYR A 382 5.83 8.37 15.52
C TYR A 382 6.83 8.21 14.35
N ILE A 383 6.38 8.43 13.12
CA ILE A 383 7.22 8.33 11.93
C ILE A 383 8.28 9.44 11.88
N LEU A 384 7.95 10.67 12.28
CA LEU A 384 8.92 11.76 12.43
C LEU A 384 9.99 11.42 13.49
N GLN A 385 9.62 10.79 14.62
CA GLN A 385 10.61 10.32 15.60
C GLN A 385 11.56 9.28 15.00
N VAL A 386 11.01 8.32 14.25
CA VAL A 386 11.77 7.28 13.55
C VAL A 386 12.73 7.87 12.52
N LEU A 387 12.27 8.81 11.68
CA LEU A 387 13.08 9.48 10.67
C LEU A 387 14.17 10.37 11.30
N TYR A 388 13.84 11.12 12.36
CA TYR A 388 14.79 11.95 13.09
C TYR A 388 15.93 11.10 13.63
N ASP A 389 15.61 9.99 14.29
CA ASP A 389 16.61 9.13 14.91
C ASP A 389 17.42 8.38 13.85
N SER A 390 16.83 8.03 12.70
CA SER A 390 17.56 7.48 11.56
C SER A 390 18.56 8.47 10.96
N LEU A 391 18.15 9.73 10.76
CA LEU A 391 19.03 10.81 10.33
C LEU A 391 20.17 11.01 11.33
N SER A 392 19.85 11.13 12.62
CA SER A 392 20.86 11.32 13.66
C SER A 392 21.84 10.14 13.75
N ASP A 393 21.37 8.90 13.60
CA ASP A 393 22.22 7.70 13.71
C ASP A 393 23.13 7.55 12.49
N ILE A 394 22.65 7.82 11.27
CA ILE A 394 23.46 7.70 10.04
C ILE A 394 24.42 8.89 9.84
N GLY A 395 24.34 9.92 10.70
CA GLY A 395 25.19 11.11 10.64
C GLY A 395 24.64 12.25 9.76
N GLY A 396 23.35 12.24 9.47
CA GLY A 396 22.63 13.37 8.88
C GLY A 396 22.55 14.57 9.83
N ASP A 397 22.35 15.76 9.25
CA ASP A 397 22.18 16.99 10.03
C ASP A 397 20.74 17.10 10.55
N VAL A 398 20.59 17.12 11.87
CA VAL A 398 19.30 17.26 12.55
C VAL A 398 19.17 18.59 13.31
N THR A 399 20.09 19.54 13.09
CA THR A 399 20.17 20.77 13.88
C THR A 399 18.97 21.71 13.69
N THR A 400 18.34 21.67 12.52
CA THR A 400 17.13 22.44 12.20
C THR A 400 15.84 21.66 12.49
N LEU A 401 15.94 20.35 12.69
CA LEU A 401 14.78 19.46 12.85
C LEU A 401 14.29 19.49 14.30
N THR A 402 12.97 19.35 14.46
CA THR A 402 12.36 19.17 15.78
C THR A 402 11.89 17.72 15.92
N ARG A 403 12.38 17.00 16.93
CA ARG A 403 11.87 15.66 17.27
C ARG A 403 10.57 15.78 18.10
N PRO A 404 9.44 15.16 17.67
CA PRO A 404 8.17 15.21 18.42
C PRO A 404 8.18 14.55 19.80
#